data_AF-A0A7Y5LN98-F1
#
_entry.id   AF-A0A7Y5LN98-F1
#
_cell.length_a   1.000
_cell.length_b   1.000
_cell.length_c   1.000
_cell.angle_alpha   90.00
_cell.angle_beta   90.00
_cell.angle_gamma   90.00
#
_symmetry.space_group_name_H-M   'P 1'
#
loop_
_entity.id
_entity.type
_entity.pdbx_description
1 polymer ?
#
loop_
_entity_poly.entity_id
_entity_poly.type
_entity_poly.pdbx_seq_one_letter_code
_entity_poly.pdbx_strand_id
1 'polypeptide(L)'
;KGGYKKHNQKPQSTETTGPELSTEINKSLQTLRFEVAGINAIVDNPVDDDERRSIQNRLHVIDGETRRLERLIQRYLEVTMDAAPTPVMVQLPVEPQPVLIVQEPTPPSPLPMPAGDFAEMIGQMRNASFSSDQMTILQTAIGGHYLNTDQASAIIGVFSFSSDKLAAAEIAVPRLIDPNQAFHLLKLMDFSSDKDKLKQIIDNVNRTRK
;
A
#
# COMPACT_ATOMS: atom_id res chain seq x y z
N LYS A 1 37.87 49.92 -18.97
CA LYS A 1 38.27 48.49 -19.01
C LYS A 1 37.37 47.76 -18.02
N GLY A 2 36.39 47.02 -18.54
CA GLY A 2 35.46 46.24 -17.74
C GLY A 2 36.08 44.96 -17.21
N GLY A 3 35.40 44.36 -16.23
CA GLY A 3 35.79 43.07 -15.67
C GLY A 3 34.97 42.72 -14.43
N TYR A 4 33.68 42.47 -14.62
CA TYR A 4 32.83 41.83 -13.61
C TYR A 4 33.38 40.43 -13.32
N LYS A 5 33.77 40.15 -12.07
CA LYS A 5 33.95 38.78 -11.58
C LYS A 5 32.66 38.32 -10.91
N LYS A 6 31.89 37.50 -11.62
CA LYS A 6 30.88 36.60 -11.06
C LYS A 6 31.61 35.51 -10.28
N HIS A 7 31.31 35.34 -9.00
CA HIS A 7 31.59 34.08 -8.30
C HIS A 7 30.32 33.57 -7.62
N ASN A 8 29.75 32.56 -8.28
CA ASN A 8 28.89 31.48 -7.80
C ASN A 8 28.41 31.59 -6.34
N GLN A 9 27.14 31.99 -6.19
CA GLN A 9 26.31 31.44 -5.13
C GLN A 9 26.08 29.95 -5.44
N LYS A 10 26.75 29.09 -4.68
CA LYS A 10 26.46 27.66 -4.60
C LYS A 10 24.99 27.54 -4.14
N PRO A 11 24.12 26.76 -4.81
CA PRO A 11 22.75 26.60 -4.34
C PRO A 11 22.82 25.95 -2.95
N GLN A 12 22.23 26.62 -1.96
CA GLN A 12 22.02 26.07 -0.62
C GLN A 12 21.35 24.71 -0.76
N SER A 13 22.08 23.65 -0.41
CA SER A 13 21.52 22.33 -0.17
C SER A 13 20.61 22.47 1.04
N THR A 14 19.33 22.73 0.83
CA THR A 14 18.34 22.67 1.90
C THR A 14 18.33 21.22 2.40
N GLU A 15 18.93 21.00 3.57
CA GLU A 15 18.80 19.77 4.35
C GLU A 15 17.32 19.57 4.65
N THR A 16 16.63 18.86 3.74
CA THR A 16 15.21 18.54 3.88
C THR A 16 15.09 17.59 5.05
N THR A 17 14.47 18.06 6.13
CA THR A 17 14.37 17.30 7.38
C THR A 17 13.38 16.15 7.25
N GLY A 18 13.50 15.10 8.09
CA GLY A 18 12.57 13.97 8.13
C GLY A 18 11.06 14.32 8.07
N PRO A 19 10.56 15.32 8.82
CA PRO A 19 9.16 15.75 8.74
C PRO A 19 8.78 16.45 7.41
N GLU A 20 9.72 17.10 6.72
CA GLU A 20 9.46 17.68 5.40
C GLU A 20 9.37 16.61 4.33
N LEU A 21 10.21 15.56 4.42
CA LEU A 21 10.17 14.41 3.51
C LEU A 21 8.85 13.64 3.64
N SER A 22 8.36 13.41 4.87
CA SER A 22 7.08 12.74 5.09
C SER A 22 5.89 13.54 4.54
N THR A 23 5.94 14.87 4.66
CA THR A 23 4.95 15.76 4.07
C THR A 23 4.95 15.67 2.55
N GLU A 24 6.13 15.62 1.93
CA GLU A 24 6.25 15.55 0.47
C GLU A 24 5.84 14.18 -0.10
N ILE A 25 6.14 13.09 0.63
CA ILE A 25 5.64 11.74 0.32
C ILE A 25 4.11 11.73 0.31
N ASN A 26 3.47 12.29 1.34
CA ASN A 26 2.02 12.35 1.44
C ASN A 26 1.38 13.17 0.30
N LYS A 27 2.02 14.28 -0.12
CA LYS A 27 1.54 15.05 -1.28
C LYS A 27 1.62 14.26 -2.57
N SER A 28 2.75 13.60 -2.85
CA SER A 28 2.89 12.75 -4.04
C SER A 28 1.88 11.60 -4.06
N LEU A 29 1.58 10.99 -2.89
CA LEU A 29 0.52 9.97 -2.78
C LEU A 29 -0.87 10.53 -3.11
N GLN A 30 -1.19 11.76 -2.69
CA GLN A 30 -2.46 12.39 -3.03
C GLN A 30 -2.58 12.68 -4.53
N THR A 31 -1.49 13.15 -5.16
CA THR A 31 -1.46 13.37 -6.61
C THR A 31 -1.67 12.07 -7.38
N LEU A 32 -1.01 10.98 -6.99
CA LEU A 32 -1.23 9.67 -7.61
C LEU A 32 -2.69 9.21 -7.48
N ARG A 33 -3.29 9.35 -6.29
CA ARG A 33 -4.70 9.00 -6.06
C ARG A 33 -5.63 9.78 -6.98
N PHE A 34 -5.39 11.08 -7.15
CA PHE A 34 -6.20 11.94 -8.02
C PHE A 34 -6.11 11.50 -9.49
N GLU A 35 -4.90 11.22 -9.98
CA GLU A 35 -4.72 10.80 -11.37
C GLU A 35 -5.31 9.42 -11.66
N VAL A 36 -5.13 8.46 -10.76
CA VAL A 36 -5.76 7.13 -10.90
C VAL A 36 -7.29 7.26 -10.88
N ALA A 37 -7.84 8.07 -9.97
CA ALA A 37 -9.29 8.24 -9.82
C ALA A 37 -9.93 8.74 -11.11
N GLY A 38 -9.38 9.77 -11.74
CA GLY A 38 -10.00 10.23 -12.97
C GLY A 38 -9.72 9.31 -14.17
N ILE A 39 -8.69 8.45 -14.19
CA ILE A 39 -8.52 7.51 -15.32
C ILE A 39 -9.66 6.49 -15.25
N ASN A 40 -9.97 6.00 -14.05
CA ASN A 40 -11.12 5.11 -13.82
C ASN A 40 -12.46 5.74 -14.24
N ALA A 41 -12.62 7.07 -14.15
CA ALA A 41 -13.83 7.76 -14.57
C ALA A 41 -14.05 7.78 -16.10
N ILE A 42 -13.05 7.41 -16.91
CA ILE A 42 -13.12 7.39 -18.38
C ILE A 42 -13.46 5.97 -18.91
N VAL A 43 -13.41 4.92 -18.08
CA VAL A 43 -13.48 3.51 -18.50
C VAL A 43 -14.88 3.03 -18.94
N ASP A 44 -15.92 3.86 -18.84
CA ASP A 44 -17.32 3.46 -19.09
C ASP A 44 -17.92 3.88 -20.46
N ASN A 45 -17.14 4.43 -21.41
CA ASN A 45 -17.65 4.94 -22.71
C ASN A 45 -16.72 4.60 -23.91
N PRO A 46 -17.20 4.68 -25.17
CA PRO A 46 -16.36 4.45 -26.35
C PRO A 46 -15.31 5.56 -26.48
N VAL A 47 -14.05 5.17 -26.29
CA VAL A 47 -12.90 6.07 -26.14
C VAL A 47 -12.55 6.78 -27.45
N ASP A 48 -12.96 8.04 -27.58
CA ASP A 48 -12.54 8.93 -28.68
C ASP A 48 -11.06 9.33 -28.54
N ASP A 49 -10.42 9.80 -29.62
CA ASP A 49 -8.98 10.08 -29.65
C ASP A 49 -8.54 11.15 -28.63
N ASP A 50 -9.43 12.10 -28.31
CA ASP A 50 -9.19 13.10 -27.27
C ASP A 50 -9.18 12.49 -25.85
N GLU A 51 -10.04 11.51 -25.58
CA GLU A 51 -10.03 10.77 -24.32
C GLU A 51 -8.79 9.88 -24.20
N ARG A 52 -8.35 9.25 -25.30
CA ARG A 52 -7.08 8.50 -25.34
C ARG A 52 -5.89 9.39 -25.00
N ARG A 53 -5.86 10.60 -25.56
CA ARG A 53 -4.81 11.58 -25.28
C ARG A 53 -4.83 12.04 -23.82
N SER A 54 -6.02 12.23 -23.26
CA SER A 54 -6.21 12.55 -21.83
C SER A 54 -5.68 11.43 -20.92
N ILE A 55 -6.04 10.17 -21.20
CA ILE A 55 -5.52 9.01 -20.45
C ILE A 55 -3.99 8.94 -20.54
N GLN A 56 -3.42 9.08 -21.73
CA GLN A 56 -1.96 9.02 -21.93
C GLN A 56 -1.22 10.13 -21.17
N ASN A 57 -1.74 11.35 -21.17
CA ASN A 57 -1.16 12.45 -20.39
C ASN A 57 -1.15 12.13 -18.89
N ARG A 58 -2.20 11.48 -18.40
CA ARG A 58 -2.37 11.19 -16.97
C ARG A 58 -1.55 10.00 -16.52
N LEU A 59 -1.39 9.00 -17.37
CA LEU A 59 -0.40 7.93 -17.19
C LEU A 59 1.01 8.52 -17.10
N HIS A 60 1.35 9.50 -17.94
CA HIS A 60 2.65 10.16 -17.88
C HIS A 60 2.89 10.89 -16.55
N VAL A 61 1.86 11.54 -16.00
CA VAL A 61 1.91 12.19 -14.67
C VAL A 61 2.09 11.15 -13.56
N ILE A 62 1.35 10.03 -13.61
CA ILE A 62 1.47 8.92 -12.66
C ILE A 62 2.90 8.35 -12.66
N ASP A 63 3.48 8.11 -13.84
CA ASP A 63 4.86 7.61 -13.96
C ASP A 63 5.87 8.61 -13.37
N GLY A 64 5.66 9.91 -13.60
CA GLY A 64 6.48 10.97 -13.04
C GLY A 64 6.46 11.00 -11.51
N GLU A 65 5.26 10.98 -10.94
CA GLU A 65 5.06 11.01 -9.48
C GLU A 65 5.50 9.71 -8.81
N THR A 66 5.36 8.56 -9.45
CA THR A 66 5.85 7.28 -8.92
C THR A 66 7.37 7.31 -8.77
N ARG A 67 8.10 7.73 -9.80
CA ARG A 67 9.57 7.91 -9.73
C ARG A 67 9.99 8.96 -8.69
N ARG A 68 9.16 9.99 -8.49
CA ARG A 68 9.39 11.00 -7.46
C ARG A 68 9.24 10.42 -6.06
N LEU A 69 8.19 9.62 -5.85
CA LEU A 69 7.92 8.90 -4.59
C LEU A 69 9.05 7.94 -4.24
N GLU A 70 9.55 7.18 -5.22
CA GLU A 70 10.71 6.29 -5.04
C GLU A 70 11.94 7.05 -4.54
N ARG A 71 12.27 8.19 -5.15
CA ARG A 71 13.39 9.05 -4.70
C ARG A 71 13.17 9.61 -3.29
N LEU A 72 11.94 10.01 -2.95
CA LEU A 72 11.63 10.54 -1.63
C LEU A 72 11.73 9.47 -0.55
N ILE A 73 11.27 8.26 -0.83
CA ILE A 73 11.37 7.11 0.08
C ILE A 73 12.83 6.72 0.29
N GLN A 74 13.63 6.65 -0.79
CA GLN A 74 15.07 6.38 -0.68
C GLN A 74 15.77 7.44 0.17
N ARG A 75 15.47 8.73 -0.06
CA ARG A 75 16.05 9.83 0.73
C ARG A 75 15.60 9.79 2.19
N TYR A 76 14.35 9.41 2.46
CA TYR A 76 13.86 9.22 3.82
C TYR A 76 14.64 8.10 4.52
N LEU A 77 14.87 6.97 3.84
CA LEU A 77 15.69 5.87 4.34
C LEU A 77 17.14 6.33 4.61
N GLU A 78 17.77 7.04 3.68
CA GLU A 78 19.13 7.57 3.83
C GLU A 78 19.27 8.50 5.04
N VAL A 79 18.32 9.43 5.25
CA VAL A 79 18.31 10.34 6.42
C VAL A 79 18.09 9.57 7.73
N THR A 80 17.35 8.47 7.70
CA THR A 80 17.16 7.61 8.89
C THR A 80 18.30 6.62 9.15
N MET A 81 19.12 6.31 8.14
CA MET A 81 20.19 5.31 8.23
C MET A 81 21.56 5.89 8.62
N ASP A 82 21.74 7.22 8.58
CA ASP A 82 22.93 7.91 9.15
C ASP A 82 22.85 8.04 10.69
N ALA A 83 21.68 7.74 11.27
CA ALA A 83 21.56 7.41 12.68
C ALA A 83 21.82 5.90 12.86
N ALA A 84 23.09 5.48 12.81
CA ALA A 84 23.46 4.18 13.33
C ALA A 84 22.86 4.03 14.73
N PRO A 85 22.16 2.93 15.07
CA PRO A 85 21.71 2.72 16.42
C PRO A 85 22.95 2.43 17.27
N THR A 86 23.56 3.46 17.87
CA THR A 86 24.38 3.21 19.04
C THR A 86 23.45 2.65 20.12
N PRO A 87 23.74 1.49 20.73
CA PRO A 87 23.08 1.13 21.98
C PRO A 87 23.55 2.14 23.03
N VAL A 88 22.79 3.23 23.19
CA VAL A 88 23.03 4.14 24.29
C VAL A 88 22.45 3.47 25.53
N MET A 89 23.31 2.81 26.30
CA MET A 89 23.04 2.43 27.69
C MET A 89 22.97 3.71 28.54
N VAL A 90 21.93 4.53 28.34
CA VAL A 90 21.59 5.60 29.28
C VAL A 90 20.79 4.95 30.40
N GLN A 91 21.43 4.68 31.52
CA GLN A 91 20.71 4.54 32.78
C GLN A 91 20.16 5.93 33.11
N LEU A 92 18.95 6.23 32.66
CA LEU A 92 18.21 7.41 33.11
C LEU A 92 18.00 7.29 34.63
N PRO A 93 18.23 8.35 35.41
CA PRO A 93 17.79 8.40 36.80
C PRO A 93 16.28 8.12 36.81
N VAL A 94 15.86 7.09 37.54
CA VAL A 94 14.44 6.75 37.66
C VAL A 94 13.76 7.86 38.46
N GLU A 95 13.12 8.80 37.78
CA GLU A 95 12.14 9.67 38.43
C GLU A 95 10.98 8.80 38.93
N PRO A 96 10.47 9.04 40.16
CA PRO A 96 9.31 8.33 40.66
C PRO A 96 8.07 8.77 39.87
N GLN A 97 7.72 7.98 38.85
CA GLN A 97 6.47 8.13 38.11
C GLN A 97 5.29 7.81 39.05
N PRO A 98 4.18 8.57 39.03
CA PRO A 98 2.97 8.22 39.78
C PRO A 98 2.50 6.82 39.35
N VAL A 99 2.15 5.98 40.32
CA VAL A 99 1.80 4.57 40.08
C VAL A 99 0.58 4.50 39.16
N LEU A 100 0.80 4.23 37.88
CA LEU A 100 -0.25 3.85 36.96
C LEU A 100 -0.67 2.43 37.34
N ILE A 101 -1.95 2.26 37.66
CA ILE A 101 -2.54 0.94 37.92
C ILE A 101 -2.29 0.09 36.67
N VAL A 102 -1.59 -1.03 36.84
CA VAL A 102 -1.25 -1.96 35.75
C VAL A 102 -2.56 -2.49 35.16
N GLN A 103 -2.95 -1.99 33.99
CA GLN A 103 -3.89 -2.70 33.13
C GLN A 103 -3.12 -3.89 32.53
N GLU A 104 -3.62 -5.10 32.72
CA GLU A 104 -3.07 -6.29 32.04
C GLU A 104 -2.96 -6.01 30.52
N PRO A 105 -1.91 -6.50 29.84
CA PRO A 105 -1.76 -6.33 28.41
C PRO A 105 -2.95 -6.99 27.72
N THR A 106 -3.86 -6.18 27.18
CA THR A 106 -4.86 -6.64 26.21
C THR A 106 -4.12 -7.41 25.11
N PRO A 107 -4.57 -8.61 24.71
CA PRO A 107 -3.93 -9.36 23.64
C PRO A 107 -3.82 -8.45 22.40
N PRO A 108 -2.65 -8.39 21.75
CA PRO A 108 -2.47 -7.55 20.57
C PRO A 108 -3.51 -7.97 19.53
N SER A 109 -4.31 -7.01 19.06
CA SER A 109 -5.22 -7.25 17.95
C SER A 109 -4.41 -7.80 16.75
N PRO A 110 -4.94 -8.74 15.96
CA PRO A 110 -4.22 -9.29 14.82
C PRO A 110 -3.76 -8.15 13.91
N LEU A 111 -2.45 -8.06 13.68
CA LEU A 111 -1.88 -7.09 12.75
C LEU A 111 -1.95 -7.63 11.32
N PRO A 112 -2.13 -6.76 10.31
CA PRO A 112 -2.07 -7.19 8.92
C PRO A 112 -0.65 -7.65 8.57
N MET A 113 -0.52 -8.41 7.48
CA MET A 113 0.77 -8.86 6.97
C MET A 113 1.75 -7.68 6.88
N PRO A 114 2.99 -7.80 7.40
CA PRO A 114 3.98 -6.74 7.30
C PRO A 114 4.21 -6.31 5.85
N ALA A 115 4.47 -5.01 5.63
CA ALA A 115 4.58 -4.46 4.28
C ALA A 115 5.70 -5.10 3.44
N GLY A 116 6.82 -5.49 4.07
CA GLY A 116 7.92 -6.19 3.41
C GLY A 116 7.50 -7.56 2.88
N ASP A 117 6.99 -8.42 3.76
CA ASP A 117 6.50 -9.76 3.43
C ASP A 117 5.41 -9.70 2.36
N PHE A 118 4.50 -8.73 2.47
CA PHE A 118 3.44 -8.52 1.50
C PHE A 118 3.97 -8.13 0.11
N ALA A 119 4.93 -7.19 0.06
CA ALA A 119 5.53 -6.76 -1.19
C ALA A 119 6.29 -7.91 -1.88
N GLU A 120 7.00 -8.73 -1.11
CA GLU A 120 7.69 -9.91 -1.63
C GLU A 120 6.70 -10.92 -2.22
N MET A 121 5.65 -11.27 -1.47
CA MET A 121 4.60 -12.19 -1.92
C MET A 121 3.93 -11.69 -3.21
N ILE A 122 3.52 -10.42 -3.26
CA ILE A 122 2.90 -9.83 -4.46
C ILE A 122 3.87 -9.85 -5.64
N GLY A 123 5.15 -9.57 -5.41
CA GLY A 123 6.19 -9.68 -6.43
C GLY A 123 6.29 -11.10 -7.00
N GLN A 124 6.31 -12.12 -6.14
CA GLN A 124 6.34 -13.53 -6.56
C GLN A 124 5.08 -13.90 -7.35
N MET A 125 3.89 -13.51 -6.89
CA MET A 125 2.64 -13.79 -7.61
C MET A 125 2.63 -13.12 -8.99
N ARG A 126 3.05 -11.86 -9.12
CA ARG A 126 3.10 -11.16 -10.41
C ARG A 126 4.11 -11.75 -11.39
N ASN A 127 5.19 -12.35 -10.88
CA ASN A 127 6.20 -13.01 -11.70
C ASN A 127 5.78 -14.42 -12.15
N ALA A 128 4.77 -15.02 -11.50
CA ALA A 128 4.25 -16.32 -11.89
C ALA A 128 3.39 -16.22 -13.16
N SER A 129 3.68 -17.07 -14.15
CA SER A 129 3.04 -17.04 -15.47
C SER A 129 1.64 -17.66 -15.49
N PHE A 130 1.32 -18.53 -14.53
CA PHE A 130 0.04 -19.24 -14.46
C PHE A 130 -0.70 -18.95 -13.16
N SER A 131 -2.03 -18.87 -13.22
CA SER A 131 -2.87 -18.59 -12.05
C SER A 131 -2.81 -19.70 -10.99
N SER A 132 -2.52 -20.94 -11.38
CA SER A 132 -2.25 -22.05 -10.44
C SER A 132 -1.05 -21.77 -9.54
N ASP A 133 0.01 -21.20 -10.10
CA ASP A 133 1.24 -20.91 -9.38
C ASP A 133 1.04 -19.69 -8.47
N GLN A 134 0.34 -18.68 -8.98
CA GLN A 134 -0.12 -17.52 -8.20
C GLN A 134 -0.94 -17.96 -6.98
N MET A 135 -1.87 -18.90 -7.17
CA MET A 135 -2.72 -19.44 -6.11
C MET A 135 -1.89 -20.23 -5.08
N THR A 136 -0.90 -21.00 -5.53
CA THR A 136 0.00 -21.77 -4.65
C THR A 136 0.82 -20.85 -3.75
N ILE A 137 1.37 -19.77 -4.32
CA ILE A 137 2.10 -18.73 -3.58
C ILE A 137 1.17 -18.10 -2.54
N LEU A 138 -0.05 -17.73 -2.95
CA LEU A 138 -1.05 -17.12 -2.06
C LEU A 138 -1.36 -18.00 -0.84
N GLN A 139 -1.68 -19.28 -1.07
CA GLN A 139 -2.01 -20.22 0.01
C GLN A 139 -0.85 -20.40 0.98
N THR A 140 0.38 -20.48 0.45
CA THR A 140 1.59 -20.66 1.25
C THR A 140 1.85 -19.44 2.14
N ALA A 141 1.76 -18.24 1.56
CA ALA A 141 2.08 -17.00 2.27
C ALA A 141 0.98 -16.56 3.26
N ILE A 142 -0.30 -16.87 3.00
CA ILE A 142 -1.39 -16.48 3.92
C ILE A 142 -1.47 -17.37 5.17
N GLY A 143 -0.91 -18.57 5.16
CA GLY A 143 -1.10 -19.60 6.20
C GLY A 143 -0.95 -19.10 7.64
N GLY A 144 -0.01 -18.19 7.92
CA GLY A 144 0.24 -17.59 9.24
C GLY A 144 -0.13 -16.11 9.39
N HIS A 145 -0.68 -15.48 8.36
CA HIS A 145 -0.89 -14.03 8.34
C HIS A 145 -2.37 -13.66 8.28
N TYR A 146 -2.66 -12.48 8.82
CA TYR A 146 -3.93 -11.78 8.60
C TYR A 146 -3.72 -10.68 7.57
N LEU A 147 -4.81 -10.22 6.96
CA LEU A 147 -4.78 -9.22 5.90
C LEU A 147 -5.72 -8.07 6.26
N ASN A 148 -5.43 -6.87 5.78
CA ASN A 148 -6.47 -5.84 5.69
C ASN A 148 -7.16 -5.89 4.31
N THR A 149 -8.25 -5.14 4.17
CA THR A 149 -9.05 -5.14 2.95
C THR A 149 -8.26 -4.62 1.73
N ASP A 150 -7.32 -3.69 1.92
CA ASP A 150 -6.47 -3.18 0.85
C ASP A 150 -5.49 -4.24 0.33
N GLN A 151 -4.87 -4.99 1.24
CA GLN A 151 -3.99 -6.12 0.92
C GLN A 151 -4.77 -7.23 0.19
N ALA A 152 -5.96 -7.58 0.68
CA ALA A 152 -6.83 -8.53 0.00
C ALA A 152 -7.24 -8.03 -1.40
N SER A 153 -7.51 -6.73 -1.55
CA SER A 153 -7.83 -6.14 -2.85
C SER A 153 -6.66 -6.27 -3.83
N ALA A 154 -5.45 -5.98 -3.37
CA ALA A 154 -4.24 -6.08 -4.17
C ALA A 154 -3.92 -7.53 -4.57
N ILE A 155 -4.12 -8.50 -3.66
CA ILE A 155 -4.01 -9.94 -3.95
C ILE A 155 -4.99 -10.36 -5.04
N ILE A 156 -6.27 -10.06 -4.87
CA ILE A 156 -7.34 -10.45 -5.81
C ILE A 156 -7.07 -9.80 -7.17
N GLY A 157 -6.58 -8.57 -7.18
CA GLY A 157 -6.23 -7.83 -8.40
C GLY A 157 -5.04 -8.40 -9.19
N VAL A 158 -4.28 -9.37 -8.66
CA VAL A 158 -3.23 -10.07 -9.45
C VAL A 158 -3.85 -11.03 -10.47
N PHE A 159 -5.03 -11.57 -10.17
CA PHE A 159 -5.67 -12.57 -11.01
C PHE A 159 -6.46 -11.93 -12.16
N SER A 160 -6.23 -12.43 -13.38
CA SER A 160 -6.89 -11.90 -14.58
C SER A 160 -8.33 -12.42 -14.73
N PHE A 161 -8.59 -13.68 -14.37
CA PHE A 161 -9.89 -14.34 -14.58
C PHE A 161 -10.79 -14.23 -13.34
N SER A 162 -12.09 -14.02 -13.54
CA SER A 162 -13.04 -13.84 -12.43
C SER A 162 -13.15 -15.07 -11.53
N SER A 163 -13.02 -16.28 -12.09
CA SER A 163 -12.96 -17.53 -11.33
C SER A 163 -11.82 -17.55 -10.33
N ASP A 164 -10.64 -17.09 -10.75
CA ASP A 164 -9.42 -17.11 -9.96
C ASP A 164 -9.43 -15.98 -8.93
N LYS A 165 -9.97 -14.81 -9.30
CA LYS A 165 -10.26 -13.70 -8.37
C LYS A 165 -11.19 -14.16 -7.24
N LEU A 166 -12.25 -14.90 -7.56
CA LEU A 166 -13.19 -15.42 -6.56
C LEU A 166 -12.52 -16.48 -5.67
N ALA A 167 -11.75 -17.41 -6.24
CA ALA A 167 -11.00 -18.40 -5.48
C ALA A 167 -9.97 -17.75 -4.53
N ALA A 168 -9.30 -16.68 -4.97
CA ALA A 168 -8.40 -15.92 -4.11
C ALA A 168 -9.15 -15.22 -2.97
N ALA A 169 -10.35 -14.70 -3.25
CA ALA A 169 -11.20 -14.08 -2.23
C ALA A 169 -11.69 -15.09 -1.19
N GLU A 170 -12.01 -16.33 -1.58
CA GLU A 170 -12.36 -17.42 -0.66
C GLU A 170 -11.25 -17.71 0.37
N ILE A 171 -9.99 -17.53 -0.01
CA ILE A 171 -8.83 -17.71 0.87
C ILE A 171 -8.56 -16.46 1.71
N ALA A 172 -8.65 -15.27 1.11
CA ALA A 172 -8.26 -14.01 1.74
C ALA A 172 -9.31 -13.47 2.72
N VAL A 173 -10.60 -13.54 2.38
CA VAL A 173 -11.69 -12.95 3.18
C VAL A 173 -11.75 -13.51 4.62
N PRO A 174 -11.60 -14.82 4.85
CA PRO A 174 -11.56 -15.38 6.21
C PRO A 174 -10.40 -14.88 7.07
N ARG A 175 -9.36 -14.31 6.46
CA ARG A 175 -8.14 -13.80 7.12
C ARG A 175 -8.12 -12.28 7.28
N LEU A 176 -9.21 -11.59 6.93
CA LEU A 176 -9.28 -10.14 7.11
C LEU A 176 -9.25 -9.74 8.58
N ILE A 177 -8.57 -8.66 8.94
CA ILE A 177 -8.66 -8.03 10.26
C ILE A 177 -9.83 -7.04 10.34
N ASP A 178 -10.28 -6.56 9.18
CA ASP A 178 -11.29 -5.52 9.00
C ASP A 178 -12.47 -6.02 8.13
N PRO A 179 -13.15 -7.12 8.49
CA PRO A 179 -14.18 -7.74 7.65
C PRO A 179 -15.39 -6.82 7.38
N ASN A 180 -15.59 -5.79 8.21
CA ASN A 180 -16.59 -4.74 7.97
C ASN A 180 -16.31 -3.93 6.69
N GLN A 181 -15.06 -3.90 6.21
CA GLN A 181 -14.64 -3.22 4.99
C GLN A 181 -14.65 -4.15 3.76
N ALA A 182 -14.88 -5.45 3.95
CA ALA A 182 -14.79 -6.45 2.88
C ALA A 182 -15.78 -6.22 1.72
N PHE A 183 -16.84 -5.42 1.91
CA PHE A 183 -17.74 -5.01 0.81
C PHE A 183 -17.00 -4.28 -0.32
N HIS A 184 -15.85 -3.66 -0.02
CA HIS A 184 -14.97 -3.09 -1.03
C HIS A 184 -14.35 -4.14 -1.97
N LEU A 185 -14.40 -5.44 -1.66
CA LEU A 185 -13.91 -6.47 -2.57
C LEU A 185 -14.91 -6.77 -3.70
N LEU A 186 -16.20 -6.43 -3.52
CA LEU A 186 -17.26 -6.67 -4.52
C LEU A 186 -17.02 -5.91 -5.83
N LYS A 187 -16.35 -4.76 -5.78
CA LYS A 187 -16.00 -3.95 -6.96
C LYS A 187 -14.91 -4.61 -7.84
N LEU A 188 -14.23 -5.67 -7.35
CA LEU A 188 -13.23 -6.40 -8.11
C LEU A 188 -13.82 -7.54 -8.96
N MET A 189 -15.10 -7.87 -8.73
CA MET A 189 -15.81 -8.90 -9.46
C MET A 189 -16.53 -8.29 -10.67
N ASP A 190 -16.35 -8.92 -11.82
CA ASP A 190 -16.94 -8.45 -13.08
C ASP A 190 -18.40 -8.92 -13.22
N PHE A 191 -18.70 -10.15 -12.77
CA PHE A 191 -20.02 -10.78 -12.90
C PHE A 191 -20.87 -10.66 -11.63
N SER A 192 -22.19 -10.49 -11.79
CA SER A 192 -23.14 -10.46 -10.69
C SER A 192 -23.14 -11.75 -9.87
N SER A 193 -23.02 -12.90 -10.53
CA SER A 193 -22.92 -14.21 -9.86
C SER A 193 -21.71 -14.31 -8.92
N ASP A 194 -20.59 -13.70 -9.29
CA ASP A 194 -19.36 -13.73 -8.50
C ASP A 194 -19.47 -12.75 -7.33
N LYS A 195 -20.15 -11.60 -7.53
CA LYS A 195 -20.52 -10.67 -6.44
C LYS A 195 -21.43 -11.34 -5.40
N ASP A 196 -22.43 -12.09 -5.84
CA ASP A 196 -23.35 -12.79 -4.95
C ASP A 196 -22.63 -13.86 -4.12
N LYS A 197 -21.74 -14.65 -4.74
CA LYS A 197 -20.90 -15.63 -4.03
C LYS A 197 -19.95 -14.95 -3.03
N LEU A 198 -19.27 -13.88 -3.44
CA LEU A 198 -18.39 -13.12 -2.56
C LEU A 198 -19.14 -12.53 -1.36
N LYS A 199 -20.35 -12.01 -1.59
CA LYS A 199 -21.23 -11.53 -0.53
C LYS A 199 -21.59 -12.64 0.46
N GLN A 200 -21.90 -13.86 -0.01
CA GLN A 200 -22.16 -15.00 0.86
C GLN A 200 -20.94 -15.35 1.74
N ILE A 201 -19.72 -15.29 1.18
CA ILE A 201 -18.48 -15.53 1.92
C ILE A 201 -18.30 -14.47 3.03
N ILE A 202 -18.47 -13.19 2.69
CA ILE A 202 -18.37 -12.07 3.64
C ILE A 202 -19.39 -12.23 4.77
N ASP A 203 -20.66 -12.50 4.42
CA ASP A 203 -21.73 -12.70 5.39
C ASP A 203 -21.44 -13.88 6.32
N ASN A 204 -20.86 -14.97 5.80
CA ASN A 204 -20.47 -16.12 6.61
C ASN A 204 -19.37 -15.76 7.62
N VAL A 205 -18.31 -15.08 7.17
CA VAL A 205 -17.20 -14.64 8.06
C VAL A 205 -17.69 -13.65 9.13
N ASN A 206 -18.61 -12.75 8.77
CA ASN A 206 -19.20 -11.82 9.73
C ASN A 206 -20.12 -12.50 10.76
N ARG A 207 -20.72 -13.64 10.42
CA ARG A 207 -21.52 -14.45 11.35
C ARG A 207 -20.65 -15.27 12.30
N THR A 208 -19.53 -15.80 11.84
CA THR A 208 -18.65 -16.64 12.67
C THR A 208 -17.79 -15.86 13.66
N ARG A 209 -17.66 -14.54 13.48
CA ARG A 209 -16.86 -13.64 14.33
C ARG A 209 -17.68 -12.78 15.29
N LYS A 210 -19.01 -12.90 15.28
CA LYS A 210 -19.92 -12.31 16.26
C LYS A 210 -20.10 -13.24 17.45
#